data_AF-A0A973PP87-F1
#
_entry.id   AF-A0A973PP87-F1
#
_cell.length_a   1.000
_cell.length_b   1.000
_cell.length_c   1.000
_cell.angle_alpha   90.00
_cell.angle_beta   90.00
_cell.angle_gamma   90.00
#
_symmetry.space_group_name_H-M   'P 1'
#
loop_
_entity.id
_entity.type
_entity.pdbx_description
1 polymer ?
#
loop_
_entity_poly.entity_id
_entity_poly.type
_entity_poly.pdbx_seq_one_letter_code
_entity_poly.pdbx_strand_id
1 'polypeptide(L)'
;MSAVLVVPVRVDALCLAADRVVTGPSADFTRLPYRETDGLPYVSEVVLPVPFQDETLRLRAGVHLHWSLPDALTRLVQADGEMRAPAVPNRWLVTRMREGTVERQWVVESDHLSEPGADDPAVAYPAQGQPPFRRLGRKLPLSAWPAPAVATLDRLTAVGYGEPTFAAFYPDCHSVFGLHDPEAAGVPEPGVSYDVLGWYTDPADDPAAGLTPEELERDFRWSVPTGTGQAARTVCHARVDFAPSPLPANPLLDGETGVYVGTTATEALASHLGEVLPGVEPDQAENLLEAIAFADDVEGGPLDLGRKLAERRHAAAFRTVASGTLWTLRRQDGPAPTPEQRQARERLAVPEAVSDLLNLLNAAQSDVDAATWLQAGLRERLFTDWYRYLLCAYPPETVRESYPDPDEVAFYLRRQISRLGREGERAAELGRRLTAARADLDAALESLNG
;
A
#
# COMPACT_ATOMS: atom_id res chain seq x y z
N MET A 1 -36.69 -10.13 -17.13
CA MET A 1 -35.72 -11.06 -16.52
C MET A 1 -34.50 -10.24 -16.18
N SER A 2 -34.13 -10.19 -14.90
CA SER A 2 -32.96 -9.45 -14.44
C SER A 2 -31.70 -10.17 -14.94
N ALA A 3 -30.81 -9.47 -15.65
CA ALA A 3 -29.60 -10.08 -16.20
C ALA A 3 -28.57 -10.30 -15.09
N VAL A 4 -28.00 -11.50 -14.99
CA VAL A 4 -26.89 -11.81 -14.08
C VAL A 4 -25.60 -11.69 -14.87
N LEU A 5 -24.69 -10.85 -14.38
CA LEU A 5 -23.35 -10.71 -14.92
C LEU A 5 -22.44 -11.78 -14.29
N VAL A 6 -21.95 -12.71 -15.09
CA VAL A 6 -20.99 -13.73 -14.63
C VAL A 6 -19.59 -13.25 -14.95
N VAL A 7 -18.78 -13.03 -13.91
CA VAL A 7 -17.40 -12.56 -14.01
C VAL A 7 -16.46 -13.74 -13.70
N PRO A 8 -15.64 -14.18 -14.66
CA PRO A 8 -14.68 -15.25 -14.39
C PRO A 8 -13.59 -14.76 -13.42
N VAL A 9 -13.22 -15.61 -12.47
CA VAL A 9 -12.07 -15.39 -11.59
C VAL A 9 -11.14 -16.61 -11.64
N ARG A 10 -9.93 -16.46 -11.09
CA ARG A 10 -8.97 -17.57 -10.99
C ARG A 10 -9.11 -18.24 -9.63
N VAL A 11 -9.00 -19.57 -9.61
CA VAL A 11 -8.84 -20.33 -8.36
C VAL A 11 -7.57 -21.16 -8.47
N ASP A 12 -6.74 -21.09 -7.44
CA ASP A 12 -5.53 -21.87 -7.27
C ASP A 12 -5.74 -22.88 -6.13
N ALA A 13 -5.15 -24.06 -6.27
CA ALA A 13 -5.28 -25.15 -5.31
C ALA A 13 -3.91 -25.63 -4.84
N LEU A 14 -3.60 -25.40 -3.55
CA LEU A 14 -2.41 -25.94 -2.88
C LEU A 14 -2.77 -27.28 -2.22
N CYS A 15 -2.18 -28.36 -2.73
CA CYS A 15 -2.44 -29.71 -2.29
C CYS A 15 -1.35 -30.19 -1.33
N LEU A 16 -1.70 -30.39 -0.05
CA LEU A 16 -0.75 -30.78 1.00
C LEU A 16 -1.01 -32.23 1.44
N ALA A 17 0.00 -33.09 1.27
CA ALA A 17 -0.05 -34.48 1.76
C ALA A 17 0.20 -34.59 3.28
N ALA A 18 0.86 -33.60 3.87
CA ALA A 18 1.14 -33.49 5.29
C ALA A 18 1.08 -32.01 5.71
N ASP A 19 0.96 -31.76 7.00
CA ASP A 19 1.03 -30.41 7.54
C ASP A 19 2.33 -29.71 7.11
N ARG A 20 2.23 -28.43 6.76
CA ARG A 20 3.36 -27.63 6.31
C ARG A 20 3.35 -26.29 7.02
N VAL A 21 4.51 -25.91 7.54
CA VAL A 21 4.73 -24.56 8.05
C VAL A 21 5.06 -23.66 6.87
N VAL A 22 4.43 -22.50 6.82
CA VAL A 22 4.57 -21.50 5.76
C VAL A 22 4.71 -20.11 6.38
N THR A 23 5.05 -19.13 5.54
CA THR A 23 5.00 -17.72 5.91
C THR A 23 3.61 -17.36 6.44
N GLY A 24 3.57 -16.74 7.62
CA GLY A 24 2.34 -16.28 8.26
C GLY A 24 1.70 -15.07 7.59
N PRO A 25 0.58 -14.58 8.14
CA PRO A 25 -0.05 -13.35 7.67
C PRO A 25 0.87 -12.14 7.85
N SER A 26 0.62 -11.08 7.06
CA SER A 26 1.36 -9.81 7.07
C SER A 26 1.26 -9.08 8.42
N ALA A 27 0.18 -9.33 9.17
CA ALA A 27 0.01 -8.87 10.54
C ALA A 27 -0.75 -9.90 11.39
N ASP A 28 -0.29 -10.11 12.61
CA ASP A 28 -0.93 -10.94 13.63
C ASP A 28 -1.53 -10.07 14.74
N PHE A 29 -2.80 -9.69 14.57
CA PHE A 29 -3.53 -8.87 15.54
C PHE A 29 -3.81 -9.60 16.86
N THR A 30 -3.58 -10.90 16.95
CA THR A 30 -3.70 -11.62 18.24
C THR A 30 -2.62 -11.19 19.23
N ARG A 31 -1.52 -10.59 18.74
CA ARG A 31 -0.41 -10.05 19.53
C ARG A 31 -0.67 -8.63 20.05
N LEU A 32 -1.77 -7.98 19.67
CA LEU A 32 -2.08 -6.64 20.15
C LEU A 32 -2.23 -6.63 21.67
N PRO A 33 -1.49 -5.79 22.42
CA PRO A 33 -1.71 -5.65 23.84
C PRO A 33 -3.05 -4.97 24.09
N TYR A 34 -3.88 -5.55 24.96
CA TYR A 34 -5.15 -4.95 25.39
C TYR A 34 -5.42 -5.08 26.88
N ARG A 35 -4.56 -5.82 27.60
CA ARG A 35 -4.55 -5.92 29.05
C ARG A 35 -3.23 -5.34 29.55
N GLU A 36 -3.28 -4.66 30.69
CA GLU A 36 -2.06 -4.12 31.34
C GLU A 36 -1.03 -5.21 31.65
N THR A 37 -1.48 -6.46 31.80
CA THR A 37 -0.64 -7.64 32.05
C THR A 37 0.11 -8.15 30.83
N ASP A 38 -0.21 -7.69 29.61
CA ASP A 38 0.35 -8.25 28.39
C ASP A 38 1.85 -7.91 28.23
N GLY A 39 2.32 -6.86 28.92
CA GLY A 39 3.76 -6.52 28.97
C GLY A 39 4.36 -6.13 27.61
N LEU A 40 3.54 -5.83 26.61
CA LEU A 40 3.95 -5.46 25.26
C LEU A 40 3.66 -3.97 24.97
N PRO A 41 4.51 -3.31 24.17
CA PRO A 41 4.31 -1.91 23.80
C PRO A 41 3.17 -1.76 22.77
N TYR A 42 2.46 -0.63 22.81
CA TYR A 42 1.49 -0.24 21.78
C TYR A 42 2.19 0.31 20.53
N VAL A 43 2.96 -0.53 19.84
CA VAL A 43 3.60 -0.22 18.55
C VAL A 43 3.21 -1.25 17.50
N SER A 44 3.11 -0.81 16.25
CA SER A 44 2.71 -1.68 15.13
C SER A 44 3.65 -2.87 14.94
N GLU A 45 4.94 -2.74 15.25
CA GLU A 45 5.91 -3.82 15.15
C GLU A 45 5.54 -5.07 15.96
N VAL A 46 4.77 -4.93 17.04
CA VAL A 46 4.32 -6.08 17.85
C VAL A 46 3.39 -7.00 17.08
N VAL A 47 2.65 -6.49 16.09
CA VAL A 47 1.80 -7.35 15.25
C VAL A 47 2.48 -7.77 13.96
N LEU A 48 3.60 -7.15 13.58
CA LEU A 48 4.29 -7.50 12.35
C LEU A 48 5.15 -8.76 12.55
N PRO A 49 5.32 -9.57 11.49
CA PRO A 49 6.27 -10.67 11.50
C PRO A 49 7.70 -10.12 11.66
N VAL A 50 8.53 -10.85 12.40
CA VAL A 50 9.93 -10.47 12.62
C VAL A 50 10.73 -10.95 11.41
N PRO A 51 11.44 -10.06 10.69
CA PRO A 51 12.15 -10.43 9.47
C PRO A 51 13.00 -11.69 9.64
N PHE A 52 12.89 -12.62 8.68
CA PHE A 52 13.59 -13.91 8.68
C PHE A 52 13.16 -14.87 9.79
N GLN A 53 12.00 -14.64 10.42
CA GLN A 53 11.39 -15.51 11.44
C GLN A 53 9.91 -15.78 11.12
N ASP A 54 9.57 -15.83 9.82
CA ASP A 54 8.19 -15.65 9.34
C ASP A 54 7.37 -16.95 9.22
N GLU A 55 7.96 -18.11 9.54
CA GLU A 55 7.31 -19.44 9.50
C GLU A 55 6.35 -19.66 10.69
N THR A 56 5.35 -18.80 10.83
CA THR A 56 4.45 -18.78 11.99
C THR A 56 3.11 -19.48 11.75
N LEU A 57 2.76 -19.76 10.48
CA LEU A 57 1.48 -20.39 10.14
C LEU A 57 1.65 -21.86 9.76
N ARG A 58 0.89 -22.73 10.43
CA ARG A 58 0.81 -24.16 10.11
C ARG A 58 -0.43 -24.44 9.27
N LEU A 59 -0.23 -24.73 7.98
CA LEU A 59 -1.27 -25.30 7.13
C LEU A 59 -1.40 -26.79 7.40
N ARG A 60 -2.63 -27.27 7.59
CA ARG A 60 -2.90 -28.70 7.81
C ARG A 60 -2.91 -29.46 6.48
N ALA A 61 -2.67 -30.76 6.51
CA ALA A 61 -2.87 -31.61 5.33
C ALA A 61 -4.29 -31.41 4.74
N GLY A 62 -4.40 -31.45 3.41
CA GLY A 62 -5.64 -31.16 2.69
C GLY A 62 -5.45 -30.38 1.39
N VAL A 63 -6.55 -30.02 0.75
CA VAL A 63 -6.58 -29.07 -0.38
C VAL A 63 -6.93 -27.69 0.13
N HIS A 64 -6.05 -26.72 -0.09
CA HIS A 64 -6.27 -25.31 0.19
C HIS A 64 -6.60 -24.58 -1.11
N LEU A 65 -7.83 -24.09 -1.23
CA LEU A 65 -8.28 -23.26 -2.34
C LEU A 65 -8.08 -21.79 -2.00
N HIS A 66 -7.61 -21.01 -2.96
CA HIS A 66 -7.53 -19.56 -2.92
C HIS A 66 -8.02 -19.02 -4.25
N TRP A 67 -8.96 -18.09 -4.23
CA TRP A 67 -9.45 -17.48 -5.46
C TRP A 67 -9.14 -15.99 -5.52
N SER A 68 -8.80 -15.53 -6.73
CA SER A 68 -8.58 -14.13 -6.99
C SER A 68 -9.91 -13.38 -7.06
N LEU A 69 -9.85 -12.09 -6.79
CA LEU A 69 -10.96 -11.18 -7.12
C LEU A 69 -10.78 -10.65 -8.54
N PRO A 70 -11.86 -10.23 -9.22
CA PRO A 70 -11.73 -9.54 -10.51
C PRO A 70 -10.88 -8.29 -10.37
N ASP A 71 -9.98 -8.02 -11.32
CA ASP A 71 -9.06 -6.88 -11.30
C ASP A 71 -9.78 -5.55 -11.02
N ALA A 72 -10.96 -5.35 -11.62
CA ALA A 72 -11.79 -4.16 -11.43
C ALA A 72 -12.16 -3.91 -9.95
N LEU A 73 -12.30 -4.99 -9.16
CA LEU A 73 -12.62 -4.92 -7.73
C LEU A 73 -11.39 -4.80 -6.83
N THR A 74 -10.18 -4.81 -7.40
CA THR A 74 -8.90 -4.66 -6.68
C THR A 74 -8.25 -3.29 -6.90
N ARG A 75 -8.82 -2.45 -7.78
CA ARG A 75 -8.29 -1.12 -8.08
C ARG A 75 -8.69 -0.11 -7.02
N LEU A 76 -7.71 0.53 -6.40
CA LEU A 76 -7.91 1.68 -5.53
C LEU A 76 -8.29 2.90 -6.37
N VAL A 77 -9.40 3.53 -6.02
CA VAL A 77 -9.85 4.78 -6.65
C VAL A 77 -9.62 5.92 -5.67
N GLN A 78 -8.97 6.98 -6.12
CA GLN A 78 -8.85 8.21 -5.34
C GLN A 78 -10.08 9.08 -5.57
N ALA A 79 -10.88 9.32 -4.52
CA ALA A 79 -12.04 10.19 -4.55
C ALA A 79 -12.03 11.08 -3.30
N ASP A 80 -12.24 12.39 -3.46
CA ASP A 80 -12.25 13.38 -2.37
C ASP A 80 -10.99 13.38 -1.48
N GLY A 81 -9.83 13.02 -2.05
CA GLY A 81 -8.57 12.91 -1.31
C GLY A 81 -8.41 11.62 -0.50
N GLU A 82 -9.39 10.72 -0.55
CA GLU A 82 -9.34 9.39 0.07
C GLU A 82 -9.11 8.30 -0.98
N MET A 83 -8.29 7.30 -0.65
CA MET A 83 -8.22 6.07 -1.43
C MET A 83 -9.32 5.13 -0.98
N ARG A 84 -10.18 4.71 -1.90
CA ARG A 84 -11.30 3.80 -1.63
C ARG A 84 -11.18 2.56 -2.52
N ALA A 85 -11.35 1.39 -1.92
CA ALA A 85 -11.54 0.13 -2.63
C ALA A 85 -13.03 -0.14 -2.82
N PRO A 86 -13.45 -0.69 -3.98
CA PRO A 86 -14.82 -1.16 -4.15
C PRO A 86 -15.12 -2.32 -3.19
N ALA A 87 -16.40 -2.48 -2.86
CA ALA A 87 -16.84 -3.66 -2.12
C ALA A 87 -16.65 -4.91 -2.98
N VAL A 88 -16.49 -6.07 -2.34
CA VAL A 88 -16.24 -7.36 -2.99
C VAL A 88 -17.26 -8.40 -2.54
N PRO A 89 -17.48 -9.48 -3.30
CA PRO A 89 -18.44 -10.52 -2.91
C PRO A 89 -18.11 -11.12 -1.54
N ASN A 90 -19.13 -11.25 -0.68
CA ASN A 90 -19.00 -11.71 0.70
C ASN A 90 -19.58 -13.11 0.94
N ARG A 91 -20.19 -13.76 -0.07
CA ARG A 91 -20.67 -15.14 0.01
C ARG A 91 -20.11 -15.96 -1.13
N TRP A 92 -19.58 -17.13 -0.80
CA TRP A 92 -19.00 -18.04 -1.78
C TRP A 92 -19.52 -19.46 -1.57
N LEU A 93 -20.11 -20.05 -2.62
CA LEU A 93 -20.44 -21.47 -2.66
C LEU A 93 -19.27 -22.22 -3.28
N VAL A 94 -18.71 -23.16 -2.55
CA VAL A 94 -17.67 -24.07 -3.03
C VAL A 94 -18.25 -25.46 -3.14
N THR A 95 -18.18 -26.06 -4.33
CA THR A 95 -18.72 -27.39 -4.63
C THR A 95 -17.61 -28.31 -5.09
N ARG A 96 -17.34 -29.37 -4.33
CA ARG A 96 -16.46 -30.47 -4.76
C ARG A 96 -17.28 -31.49 -5.54
N MET A 97 -16.80 -31.82 -6.72
CA MET A 97 -17.38 -32.87 -7.56
C MET A 97 -16.37 -33.95 -7.89
N ARG A 98 -16.88 -35.15 -8.16
CA ARG A 98 -16.14 -36.26 -8.75
C ARG A 98 -16.93 -36.76 -9.95
N GLU A 99 -16.31 -36.75 -11.13
CA GLU A 99 -16.92 -37.20 -12.38
C GLU A 99 -18.31 -36.55 -12.63
N GLY A 100 -18.44 -35.26 -12.26
CA GLY A 100 -19.68 -34.49 -12.38
C GLY A 100 -20.73 -34.75 -11.29
N THR A 101 -20.47 -35.65 -10.34
CA THR A 101 -21.33 -35.88 -9.16
C THR A 101 -20.87 -35.02 -8.00
N VAL A 102 -21.78 -34.27 -7.39
CA VAL A 102 -21.51 -33.46 -6.20
C VAL A 102 -21.24 -34.35 -4.99
N GLU A 103 -20.06 -34.21 -4.38
CA GLU A 103 -19.69 -34.93 -3.15
C GLU A 103 -19.88 -34.07 -1.90
N ARG A 104 -19.46 -32.80 -1.97
CA ARG A 104 -19.47 -31.87 -0.85
C ARG A 104 -19.75 -30.45 -1.32
N GLN A 105 -20.43 -29.69 -0.47
CA GLN A 105 -20.71 -28.28 -0.70
C GLN A 105 -20.55 -27.49 0.59
N TRP A 106 -19.94 -26.32 0.47
CA TRP A 106 -19.73 -25.39 1.57
C TRP A 106 -20.10 -23.98 1.16
N VAL A 107 -20.57 -23.20 2.14
CA VAL A 107 -20.70 -21.75 2.01
C VAL A 107 -19.62 -21.09 2.86
N VAL A 108 -18.84 -20.21 2.25
CA VAL A 108 -17.92 -19.30 2.93
C VAL A 108 -18.62 -17.96 3.09
N GLU A 109 -18.70 -17.49 4.33
CA GLU A 109 -19.20 -16.17 4.68
C GLU A 109 -18.01 -15.28 5.03
N SER A 110 -17.51 -14.56 4.03
CA SER A 110 -16.24 -13.82 4.09
C SER A 110 -16.26 -12.62 5.04
N ASP A 111 -17.43 -12.08 5.34
CA ASP A 111 -17.65 -10.93 6.22
C ASP A 111 -18.04 -11.33 7.65
N HIS A 112 -18.15 -12.62 7.97
CA HIS A 112 -18.58 -13.04 9.29
C HIS A 112 -17.53 -12.67 10.35
N LEU A 113 -17.97 -12.08 11.46
CA LEU A 113 -17.10 -11.77 12.60
C LEU A 113 -17.46 -12.67 13.79
N SER A 114 -16.51 -13.48 14.23
CA SER A 114 -16.59 -14.27 15.47
C SER A 114 -15.69 -13.70 16.57
N GLU A 115 -16.11 -13.93 17.82
CA GLU A 115 -15.29 -13.65 18.99
C GLU A 115 -14.04 -14.56 18.99
N PRO A 116 -12.88 -14.08 19.45
CA PRO A 116 -11.67 -14.91 19.50
C PRO A 116 -11.86 -16.15 20.39
N GLY A 117 -11.75 -17.33 19.79
CA GLY A 117 -11.77 -18.63 20.46
C GLY A 117 -10.47 -19.40 20.26
N ALA A 118 -10.21 -20.38 21.14
CA ALA A 118 -8.94 -21.15 21.18
C ALA A 118 -8.69 -22.02 19.94
N ASP A 119 -9.73 -22.39 19.20
CA ASP A 119 -9.65 -23.30 18.05
C ASP A 119 -10.18 -22.68 16.74
N ASP A 120 -10.37 -21.36 16.68
CA ASP A 120 -10.92 -20.71 15.48
C ASP A 120 -9.83 -20.56 14.40
N PRO A 121 -9.93 -21.28 13.26
CA PRO A 121 -8.94 -21.22 12.20
C PRO A 121 -9.08 -19.99 11.30
N ALA A 122 -9.93 -19.02 11.64
CA ALA A 122 -10.13 -17.83 10.83
C ALA A 122 -9.05 -16.74 11.07
N VAL A 123 -8.84 -15.92 10.05
CA VAL A 123 -7.85 -14.82 10.09
C VAL A 123 -8.20 -13.81 11.19
N ALA A 124 -7.17 -13.33 11.90
CA ALA A 124 -7.35 -12.24 12.85
C ALA A 124 -7.55 -10.93 12.08
N TYR A 125 -8.58 -10.16 12.45
CA TYR A 125 -8.92 -8.90 11.81
C TYR A 125 -9.11 -7.81 12.87
N PRO A 126 -8.53 -6.62 12.69
CA PRO A 126 -8.61 -5.56 13.69
C PRO A 126 -10.06 -5.09 13.84
N ALA A 127 -10.50 -4.96 15.09
CA ALA A 127 -11.86 -4.59 15.40
C ALA A 127 -11.89 -3.73 16.67
N GLN A 128 -12.89 -2.86 16.77
CA GLN A 128 -13.10 -2.08 17.98
C GLN A 128 -13.58 -2.99 19.12
N GLY A 129 -13.17 -2.69 20.35
CA GLY A 129 -13.57 -3.42 21.56
C GLY A 129 -12.40 -4.13 22.26
N GLN A 130 -12.73 -4.97 23.24
CA GLN A 130 -11.78 -5.82 23.96
C GLN A 130 -12.20 -7.29 23.83
N PRO A 131 -11.37 -8.16 23.22
CA PRO A 131 -10.06 -7.87 22.60
C PRO A 131 -10.18 -6.98 21.33
N PRO A 132 -9.10 -6.29 20.90
CA PRO A 132 -9.07 -5.31 19.81
C PRO A 132 -8.98 -5.99 18.42
N PHE A 133 -9.50 -7.21 18.31
CA PHE A 133 -9.57 -7.96 17.08
C PHE A 133 -10.75 -8.95 17.13
N ARG A 134 -11.18 -9.39 15.96
CA ARG A 134 -12.15 -10.47 15.76
C ARG A 134 -11.59 -11.48 14.78
N ARG A 135 -12.26 -12.61 14.65
CA ARG A 135 -11.98 -13.63 13.64
C ARG A 135 -12.85 -13.34 12.43
N LEU A 136 -12.26 -13.18 11.26
CA LEU A 136 -12.96 -12.82 10.03
C LEU A 136 -13.10 -14.02 9.10
N GLY A 137 -14.32 -14.25 8.64
CA GLY A 137 -14.65 -15.32 7.71
C GLY A 137 -15.00 -16.63 8.42
N ARG A 138 -15.98 -17.36 7.89
CA ARG A 138 -16.28 -18.73 8.33
C ARG A 138 -16.68 -19.62 7.17
N LYS A 139 -16.45 -20.93 7.33
CA LYS A 139 -16.90 -21.97 6.41
C LYS A 139 -18.00 -22.82 7.07
N LEU A 140 -19.10 -23.03 6.37
CA LEU A 140 -20.22 -23.88 6.79
C LEU A 140 -20.50 -24.94 5.72
N PRO A 141 -20.86 -26.19 6.08
CA PRO A 141 -21.49 -27.10 5.13
C PRO A 141 -22.77 -26.46 4.57
N LEU A 142 -23.09 -26.67 3.29
CA LEU A 142 -24.27 -26.08 2.67
C LEU A 142 -25.58 -26.43 3.41
N SER A 143 -25.67 -27.64 3.97
CA SER A 143 -26.82 -28.09 4.77
C SER A 143 -27.03 -27.32 6.08
N ALA A 144 -26.01 -26.60 6.55
CA ALA A 144 -26.08 -25.78 7.76
C ALA A 144 -26.28 -24.29 7.46
N TRP A 145 -26.41 -23.91 6.18
CA TRP A 145 -26.58 -22.53 5.73
C TRP A 145 -28.05 -22.23 5.39
N PRO A 146 -28.59 -21.05 5.76
CA PRO A 146 -27.94 -19.96 6.50
C PRO A 146 -27.88 -20.24 8.00
N ALA A 147 -26.72 -20.00 8.61
CA ALA A 147 -26.57 -20.01 10.06
C ALA A 147 -26.77 -18.59 10.62
N PRO A 148 -27.26 -18.43 11.86
CA PRO A 148 -27.34 -17.11 12.50
C PRO A 148 -25.96 -16.42 12.48
N ALA A 149 -25.93 -15.18 11.98
CA ALA A 149 -24.75 -14.31 12.07
C ALA A 149 -24.90 -13.44 13.32
N VAL A 150 -23.87 -13.43 14.19
CA VAL A 150 -23.85 -12.60 15.41
C VAL A 150 -23.32 -11.21 15.08
N ALA A 151 -22.29 -11.13 14.23
CA ALA A 151 -21.72 -9.89 13.73
C ALA A 151 -21.19 -10.12 12.30
N THR A 152 -21.22 -9.06 11.48
CA THR A 152 -20.67 -9.03 10.12
C THR A 152 -19.87 -7.76 9.93
N LEU A 153 -18.85 -7.81 9.09
CA LEU A 153 -18.10 -6.65 8.64
C LEU A 153 -18.98 -5.82 7.69
N ASP A 154 -19.19 -4.54 8.01
CA ASP A 154 -20.07 -3.65 7.25
C ASP A 154 -19.69 -3.55 5.76
N ARG A 155 -18.39 -3.58 5.46
CA ARG A 155 -17.88 -3.51 4.09
C ARG A 155 -16.58 -4.29 3.94
N LEU A 156 -16.64 -5.38 3.19
CA LEU A 156 -15.47 -6.15 2.81
C LEU A 156 -14.88 -5.59 1.50
N THR A 157 -13.56 -5.46 1.44
CA THR A 157 -12.82 -4.99 0.24
C THR A 157 -11.61 -5.87 -0.03
N ALA A 158 -11.00 -5.73 -1.21
CA ALA A 158 -9.80 -6.47 -1.58
C ALA A 158 -8.57 -6.18 -0.68
N VAL A 159 -8.56 -5.03 0.00
CA VAL A 159 -7.46 -4.60 0.88
C VAL A 159 -7.71 -4.88 2.37
N GLY A 160 -8.85 -5.50 2.72
CA GLY A 160 -9.20 -5.83 4.11
C GLY A 160 -9.05 -4.63 5.04
N TYR A 161 -8.13 -4.73 6.01
CA TYR A 161 -7.83 -3.71 7.01
C TYR A 161 -6.90 -2.58 6.53
N GLY A 162 -6.63 -2.50 5.22
CA GLY A 162 -5.72 -1.54 4.59
C GLY A 162 -4.41 -2.15 4.09
N GLU A 163 -4.31 -3.49 4.04
CA GLU A 163 -3.17 -4.22 3.49
C GLU A 163 -3.42 -4.51 2.00
N PRO A 164 -2.67 -3.90 1.06
CA PRO A 164 -2.83 -4.12 -0.38
C PRO A 164 -2.75 -5.58 -0.81
N THR A 165 -2.00 -6.44 -0.11
CA THR A 165 -1.90 -7.86 -0.46
C THR A 165 -2.98 -8.74 0.17
N PHE A 166 -3.91 -8.18 0.96
CA PHE A 166 -4.87 -8.96 1.76
C PHE A 166 -5.60 -10.05 0.96
N ALA A 167 -6.23 -9.71 -0.17
CA ALA A 167 -6.94 -10.69 -1.01
C ALA A 167 -6.00 -11.56 -1.86
N ALA A 168 -4.75 -11.13 -2.07
CA ALA A 168 -3.78 -11.80 -2.94
C ALA A 168 -2.84 -12.75 -2.19
N PHE A 169 -2.72 -12.62 -0.87
CA PHE A 169 -1.85 -13.45 -0.04
C PHE A 169 -2.68 -14.40 0.82
N TYR A 170 -2.60 -15.69 0.54
CA TYR A 170 -3.45 -16.71 1.17
C TYR A 170 -3.45 -16.67 2.71
N PRO A 171 -2.30 -16.55 3.41
CA PRO A 171 -2.28 -16.42 4.87
C PRO A 171 -3.15 -15.28 5.42
N ASP A 172 -3.24 -14.15 4.72
CA ASP A 172 -4.04 -12.98 5.14
C ASP A 172 -5.56 -13.19 5.00
N CYS A 173 -6.00 -14.09 4.11
CA CYS A 173 -7.42 -14.22 3.75
C CYS A 173 -7.93 -15.67 3.62
N HIS A 174 -7.22 -16.67 4.16
CA HIS A 174 -7.55 -18.09 3.96
C HIS A 174 -8.96 -18.52 4.43
N SER A 175 -9.60 -17.76 5.33
CA SER A 175 -11.00 -17.94 5.75
C SER A 175 -12.01 -17.01 5.06
N VAL A 176 -11.53 -16.10 4.22
CA VAL A 176 -12.28 -15.00 3.57
C VAL A 176 -12.41 -15.24 2.07
N PHE A 177 -11.28 -15.40 1.38
CA PHE A 177 -11.19 -15.71 -0.06
C PHE A 177 -10.53 -17.08 -0.30
N GLY A 178 -10.66 -17.97 0.68
CA GLY A 178 -10.09 -19.30 0.62
C GLY A 178 -10.96 -20.34 1.33
N LEU A 179 -10.62 -21.60 1.07
CA LEU A 179 -11.26 -22.75 1.72
C LEU A 179 -10.25 -23.89 1.88
N HIS A 180 -10.18 -24.48 3.07
CA HIS A 180 -9.46 -25.72 3.32
C HIS A 180 -10.41 -26.92 3.28
N ASP A 181 -10.15 -27.91 2.44
CA ASP A 181 -10.80 -29.22 2.43
C ASP A 181 -9.86 -30.27 3.06
N PRO A 182 -10.12 -30.71 4.31
CA PRO A 182 -9.28 -31.68 4.99
C PRO A 182 -9.50 -33.12 4.51
N GLU A 183 -10.57 -33.42 3.76
CA GLU A 183 -10.89 -34.79 3.31
C GLU A 183 -10.06 -35.21 2.09
N ALA A 184 -9.49 -34.25 1.36
CA ALA A 184 -8.64 -34.47 0.20
C ALA A 184 -7.18 -34.19 0.57
N ALA A 185 -6.45 -35.18 1.07
CA ALA A 185 -5.02 -35.04 1.38
C ALA A 185 -4.15 -35.33 0.15
N GLY A 186 -3.14 -34.49 -0.08
CA GLY A 186 -2.29 -34.59 -1.26
C GLY A 186 -3.01 -34.16 -2.55
N VAL A 187 -2.45 -34.52 -3.71
CA VAL A 187 -3.05 -34.21 -5.01
C VAL A 187 -4.30 -35.08 -5.20
N PRO A 188 -5.49 -34.49 -5.40
CA PRO A 188 -6.71 -35.24 -5.64
C PRO A 188 -6.62 -36.18 -6.85
N GLU A 189 -7.41 -37.25 -6.82
CA GLU A 189 -7.52 -38.19 -7.94
C GLU A 189 -8.05 -37.49 -9.20
N PRO A 190 -7.69 -37.97 -10.41
CA PRO A 190 -8.23 -37.47 -11.66
C PRO A 190 -9.77 -37.47 -11.67
N GLY A 191 -10.36 -36.40 -12.20
CA GLY A 191 -11.82 -36.26 -12.28
C GLY A 191 -12.46 -35.63 -11.04
N VAL A 192 -11.69 -35.29 -10.00
CA VAL A 192 -12.10 -34.37 -8.95
C VAL A 192 -12.03 -32.93 -9.46
N SER A 193 -13.04 -32.12 -9.15
CA SER A 193 -13.05 -30.69 -9.44
C SER A 193 -13.67 -29.89 -8.32
N TYR A 194 -13.32 -28.60 -8.25
CA TYR A 194 -13.95 -27.63 -7.35
C TYR A 194 -14.50 -26.47 -8.17
N ASP A 195 -15.79 -26.20 -8.03
CA ASP A 195 -16.43 -24.98 -8.53
C ASP A 195 -16.57 -23.98 -7.37
N VAL A 196 -16.26 -22.72 -7.65
CA VAL A 196 -16.37 -21.59 -6.72
C VAL A 196 -17.29 -20.54 -7.34
N LEU A 197 -18.36 -20.19 -6.64
CA LEU A 197 -19.36 -19.22 -7.09
C LEU A 197 -19.55 -18.15 -6.01
N GLY A 198 -19.22 -16.90 -6.30
CA GLY A 198 -19.26 -15.77 -5.37
C GLY A 198 -20.34 -14.75 -5.70
N TRP A 199 -21.01 -14.18 -4.69
CA TRP A 199 -22.02 -13.13 -4.86
C TRP A 199 -22.06 -12.17 -3.66
N TYR A 200 -22.75 -11.04 -3.85
CA TYR A 200 -23.06 -10.08 -2.79
C TYR A 200 -24.35 -10.47 -2.07
N THR A 201 -24.30 -10.57 -0.74
CA THR A 201 -25.49 -10.81 0.09
C THR A 201 -26.50 -9.68 -0.11
N ASP A 202 -26.05 -8.43 0.02
CA ASP A 202 -26.85 -7.24 -0.27
C ASP A 202 -26.55 -6.75 -1.69
N PRO A 203 -27.54 -6.69 -2.61
CA PRO A 203 -27.35 -6.12 -3.93
C PRO A 203 -26.92 -4.64 -3.93
N ALA A 204 -27.13 -3.90 -2.84
CA ALA A 204 -26.68 -2.51 -2.74
C ALA A 204 -25.15 -2.37 -2.63
N ASP A 205 -24.46 -3.42 -2.20
CA ASP A 205 -22.99 -3.47 -2.14
C ASP A 205 -22.35 -3.81 -3.47
N ASP A 206 -23.13 -4.31 -4.45
CA ASP A 206 -22.63 -4.70 -5.77
C ASP A 206 -22.37 -3.44 -6.62
N PRO A 207 -21.09 -3.09 -6.88
CA PRO A 207 -20.77 -1.84 -7.56
C PRO A 207 -21.11 -1.87 -9.06
N ALA A 208 -21.42 -3.05 -9.61
CA ALA A 208 -21.84 -3.23 -11.00
C ALA A 208 -23.36 -3.39 -11.15
N ALA A 209 -24.11 -3.48 -10.05
CA ALA A 209 -25.56 -3.56 -10.11
C ALA A 209 -26.19 -2.25 -10.63
N GLY A 210 -27.09 -2.37 -11.59
CA GLY A 210 -27.79 -1.25 -12.24
C GLY A 210 -27.03 -0.58 -13.39
N LEU A 211 -25.77 -0.95 -13.63
CA LEU A 211 -24.96 -0.33 -14.69
C LEU A 211 -25.36 -0.79 -16.09
N THR A 212 -25.22 0.11 -17.06
CA THR A 212 -25.35 -0.22 -18.49
C THR A 212 -24.09 -0.92 -19.01
N PRO A 213 -24.16 -1.65 -20.15
CA PRO A 213 -22.99 -2.23 -20.81
C PRO A 213 -21.82 -1.24 -21.01
N GLU A 214 -22.13 0.02 -21.37
CA GLU A 214 -21.13 1.06 -21.61
C GLU A 214 -20.43 1.50 -20.31
N GLU A 215 -21.17 1.54 -19.20
CA GLU A 215 -20.63 1.86 -17.87
C GLU A 215 -19.75 0.73 -17.33
N LEU A 216 -20.15 -0.53 -17.53
CA LEU A 216 -19.34 -1.70 -17.17
C LEU A 216 -17.99 -1.70 -17.90
N GLU A 217 -17.98 -1.38 -19.20
CA GLU A 217 -16.74 -1.30 -19.97
C GLU A 217 -15.87 -0.10 -19.54
N ARG A 218 -16.49 1.05 -19.27
CA ARG A 218 -15.78 2.27 -18.85
C ARG A 218 -15.13 2.10 -17.47
N ASP A 219 -15.90 1.60 -16.50
CA ASP A 219 -15.53 1.64 -15.07
C ASP A 219 -14.86 0.33 -14.62
N PHE A 220 -15.26 -0.82 -15.19
CA PHE A 220 -14.76 -2.14 -14.81
C PHE A 220 -13.91 -2.82 -15.90
N ARG A 221 -13.87 -2.28 -17.13
CA ARG A 221 -13.27 -2.94 -18.31
C ARG A 221 -13.92 -4.30 -18.60
N TRP A 222 -15.20 -4.42 -18.31
CA TRP A 222 -15.98 -5.63 -18.55
C TRP A 222 -16.84 -5.49 -19.79
N SER A 223 -16.51 -6.27 -20.82
CA SER A 223 -17.28 -6.33 -22.06
C SER A 223 -18.42 -7.35 -21.96
N VAL A 224 -19.63 -6.94 -22.30
CA VAL A 224 -20.81 -7.83 -22.37
C VAL A 224 -21.36 -7.93 -23.79
N PRO A 225 -22.06 -9.03 -24.17
CA PRO A 225 -22.65 -9.17 -25.50
C PRO A 225 -23.65 -8.05 -25.84
N THR A 226 -23.72 -7.68 -27.11
CA THR A 226 -24.63 -6.64 -27.61
C THR A 226 -26.10 -7.00 -27.35
N GLY A 227 -26.89 -6.05 -26.85
CA GLY A 227 -28.30 -6.26 -26.49
C GLY A 227 -28.53 -6.80 -25.07
N THR A 228 -27.47 -6.94 -24.27
CA THR A 228 -27.57 -7.19 -22.83
C THR A 228 -28.16 -5.95 -22.15
N GLY A 229 -29.19 -6.15 -21.31
CA GLY A 229 -29.76 -5.09 -20.48
C GLY A 229 -28.85 -4.70 -19.32
N GLN A 230 -29.34 -3.89 -18.38
CA GLN A 230 -28.59 -3.56 -17.18
C GLN A 230 -28.29 -4.81 -16.34
N ALA A 231 -27.06 -4.89 -15.82
CA ALA A 231 -26.67 -5.96 -14.90
C ALA A 231 -27.44 -5.79 -13.59
N ALA A 232 -28.20 -6.80 -13.18
CA ALA A 232 -28.93 -6.73 -11.92
C ALA A 232 -28.09 -7.20 -10.74
N ARG A 233 -27.18 -8.14 -10.98
CA ARG A 233 -26.26 -8.71 -9.99
C ARG A 233 -25.01 -9.26 -10.67
N THR A 234 -23.92 -9.23 -9.95
CA THR A 234 -22.62 -9.81 -10.29
C THR A 234 -22.45 -11.15 -9.58
N VAL A 235 -22.00 -12.15 -10.32
CA VAL A 235 -21.61 -13.46 -9.82
C VAL A 235 -20.19 -13.75 -10.27
N CYS A 236 -19.27 -13.98 -9.34
CA CYS A 236 -17.93 -14.47 -9.65
C CYS A 236 -17.96 -15.98 -9.83
N HIS A 237 -17.27 -16.53 -10.83
CA HIS A 237 -17.20 -17.97 -11.06
C HIS A 237 -15.78 -18.42 -11.38
N ALA A 238 -15.33 -19.50 -10.74
CA ALA A 238 -14.09 -20.18 -11.05
C ALA A 238 -14.24 -21.69 -10.90
N ARG A 239 -13.37 -22.43 -11.59
CA ARG A 239 -13.30 -23.88 -11.51
C ARG A 239 -11.86 -24.34 -11.59
N VAL A 240 -11.51 -25.34 -10.79
CA VAL A 240 -10.27 -26.12 -10.93
C VAL A 240 -10.62 -27.58 -11.15
N ASP A 241 -10.05 -28.18 -12.20
CA ASP A 241 -10.17 -29.59 -12.53
C ASP A 241 -8.82 -30.28 -12.32
N PHE A 242 -8.82 -31.37 -11.55
CA PHE A 242 -7.64 -32.21 -11.37
C PHE A 242 -7.57 -33.24 -12.49
N ALA A 243 -6.59 -33.05 -13.37
CA ALA A 243 -6.34 -33.90 -14.53
C ALA A 243 -5.17 -34.87 -14.27
N PRO A 244 -5.08 -36.01 -14.96
CA PRO A 244 -4.01 -37.00 -14.80
C PRO A 244 -2.64 -36.53 -15.35
N SER A 245 -2.51 -35.30 -15.82
CA SER A 245 -1.25 -34.78 -16.34
C SER A 245 -0.29 -34.49 -15.20
N PRO A 246 1.01 -34.85 -15.31
CA PRO A 246 2.01 -34.31 -14.38
C PRO A 246 1.91 -32.79 -14.43
N LEU A 247 1.81 -32.15 -13.27
CA LEU A 247 1.96 -30.70 -13.17
C LEU A 247 3.32 -30.35 -13.78
N PRO A 248 3.41 -29.40 -14.71
CA PRO A 248 4.71 -28.92 -15.16
C PRO A 248 5.49 -28.47 -13.91
N ALA A 249 6.75 -28.91 -13.79
CA ALA A 249 7.62 -28.45 -12.72
C ALA A 249 7.60 -26.91 -12.73
N ASN A 250 7.28 -26.30 -11.58
CA ASN A 250 7.34 -24.86 -11.49
C ASN A 250 8.81 -24.47 -11.55
N PRO A 251 9.30 -23.82 -12.61
CA PRO A 251 10.72 -23.48 -12.73
C PRO A 251 11.17 -22.53 -11.62
N LEU A 252 10.25 -21.84 -10.95
CA LEU A 252 10.53 -21.00 -9.77
C LEU A 252 10.89 -21.83 -8.52
N LEU A 253 10.64 -23.13 -8.49
CA LEU A 253 11.03 -24.03 -7.40
C LEU A 253 12.43 -24.64 -7.60
N ASP A 254 12.97 -24.58 -8.83
CA ASP A 254 14.20 -25.28 -9.23
C ASP A 254 15.43 -24.35 -9.33
N GLY A 255 15.38 -23.14 -8.75
CA GLY A 255 16.51 -22.22 -8.71
C GLY A 255 16.56 -21.40 -7.43
N GLU A 256 17.75 -21.28 -6.83
CA GLU A 256 17.99 -20.20 -5.85
C GLU A 256 17.93 -18.88 -6.61
N THR A 257 16.83 -18.13 -6.47
CA THR A 257 16.86 -16.70 -6.79
C THR A 257 17.73 -16.05 -5.72
N GLY A 258 18.98 -15.74 -6.05
CA GLY A 258 19.88 -15.02 -5.16
C GLY A 258 19.26 -13.71 -4.67
N VAL A 259 19.82 -13.14 -3.60
CA VAL A 259 19.43 -11.81 -3.13
C VAL A 259 20.26 -10.76 -3.86
N TYR A 260 19.62 -9.94 -4.69
CA TYR A 260 20.26 -8.85 -5.43
C TYR A 260 19.92 -7.51 -4.79
N VAL A 261 20.94 -6.70 -4.53
CA VAL A 261 20.81 -5.40 -3.88
C VAL A 261 21.34 -4.33 -4.82
N GLY A 262 20.53 -3.31 -5.04
CA GLY A 262 20.89 -2.11 -5.79
C GLY A 262 20.36 -0.86 -5.10
N THR A 263 20.88 0.30 -5.48
CA THR A 263 20.40 1.61 -5.04
C THR A 263 18.98 1.86 -5.53
N THR A 264 18.61 1.27 -6.67
CA THR A 264 17.26 1.27 -7.24
C THR A 264 16.78 -0.15 -7.52
N ALA A 265 15.47 -0.34 -7.68
CA ALA A 265 14.88 -1.62 -8.08
C ALA A 265 15.38 -2.07 -9.47
N THR A 266 15.63 -1.12 -10.38
CA THR A 266 16.18 -1.38 -11.71
C THR A 266 17.61 -1.91 -11.63
N GLU A 267 18.45 -1.34 -10.75
CA GLU A 267 19.83 -1.78 -10.54
C GLU A 267 19.89 -3.19 -9.92
N ALA A 268 19.01 -3.48 -8.95
CA ALA A 268 18.89 -4.82 -8.37
C ALA A 268 18.46 -5.86 -9.43
N LEU A 269 17.48 -5.51 -10.28
CA LEU A 269 17.03 -6.37 -11.38
C LEU A 269 18.12 -6.54 -12.45
N ALA A 270 18.81 -5.47 -12.84
CA ALA A 270 19.90 -5.52 -13.80
C ALA A 270 21.03 -6.44 -13.34
N SER A 271 21.36 -6.40 -12.04
CA SER A 271 22.34 -7.29 -11.42
C SER A 271 21.92 -8.76 -11.54
N HIS A 272 20.64 -9.07 -11.30
CA HIS A 272 20.10 -10.41 -11.51
C HIS A 272 20.16 -10.84 -12.99
N LEU A 273 19.70 -9.96 -13.88
CA LEU A 273 19.64 -10.28 -15.31
C LEU A 273 21.04 -10.47 -15.92
N GLY A 274 22.05 -9.74 -15.46
CA GLY A 274 23.42 -9.92 -15.92
C GLY A 274 24.02 -11.28 -15.52
N GLU A 275 23.54 -11.89 -14.44
CA GLU A 275 23.95 -13.23 -14.03
C GLU A 275 23.18 -14.32 -14.80
N VAL A 276 21.87 -14.12 -15.01
CA VAL A 276 20.99 -15.14 -15.62
C VAL A 276 21.07 -15.14 -17.15
N LEU A 277 21.29 -14.00 -17.79
CA LEU A 277 21.28 -13.89 -19.24
C LEU A 277 22.69 -14.01 -19.84
N PRO A 278 22.97 -15.02 -20.67
CA PRO A 278 24.29 -15.20 -21.25
C PRO A 278 24.65 -14.05 -22.21
N GLY A 279 25.79 -13.40 -21.96
CA GLY A 279 26.32 -12.34 -22.80
C GLY A 279 25.71 -10.95 -22.55
N VAL A 280 24.96 -10.79 -21.47
CA VAL A 280 24.45 -9.49 -21.01
C VAL A 280 25.23 -9.09 -19.77
N GLU A 281 26.02 -8.02 -19.85
CA GLU A 281 26.66 -7.46 -18.64
C GLU A 281 25.61 -6.69 -17.80
N PRO A 282 25.74 -6.64 -16.46
CA PRO A 282 24.83 -5.87 -15.60
C PRO A 282 24.64 -4.42 -16.06
N ASP A 283 25.74 -3.74 -16.43
CA ASP A 283 25.70 -2.37 -16.96
C ASP A 283 24.86 -2.25 -18.25
N GLN A 284 24.87 -3.28 -19.10
CA GLN A 284 24.09 -3.31 -20.33
C GLN A 284 22.61 -3.55 -20.02
N ALA A 285 22.31 -4.45 -19.08
CA ALA A 285 20.94 -4.70 -18.61
C ALA A 285 20.34 -3.43 -17.97
N GLU A 286 21.10 -2.73 -17.12
CA GLU A 286 20.66 -1.50 -16.47
C GLU A 286 20.34 -0.41 -17.51
N ASN A 287 21.26 -0.16 -18.46
CA ASN A 287 21.05 0.82 -19.52
C ASN A 287 19.80 0.53 -20.36
N LEU A 288 19.52 -0.75 -20.66
CA LEU A 288 18.34 -1.15 -21.42
C LEU A 288 17.04 -0.95 -20.62
N LEU A 289 17.03 -1.37 -19.34
CA LEU A 289 15.86 -1.21 -18.48
C LEU A 289 15.53 0.27 -18.24
N GLU A 290 16.54 1.11 -18.02
CA GLU A 290 16.35 2.55 -17.85
C GLU A 290 15.93 3.25 -19.15
N ALA A 291 16.49 2.87 -20.30
CA ALA A 291 16.05 3.41 -21.58
C ALA A 291 14.57 3.12 -21.85
N ILE A 292 14.05 1.97 -21.41
CA ILE A 292 12.62 1.64 -21.46
C ILE A 292 11.84 2.47 -20.45
N ALA A 293 12.30 2.54 -19.19
CA ALA A 293 11.61 3.24 -18.12
C ALA A 293 11.47 4.76 -18.37
N PHE A 294 12.43 5.34 -19.09
CA PHE A 294 12.48 6.78 -19.41
C PHE A 294 12.27 7.08 -20.89
N ALA A 295 11.72 6.14 -21.67
CA ALA A 295 11.56 6.28 -23.12
C ALA A 295 10.83 7.58 -23.50
N ASP A 296 9.74 7.90 -22.79
CA ASP A 296 8.91 9.10 -23.03
C ASP A 296 9.65 10.41 -22.73
N ASP A 297 10.64 10.39 -21.83
CA ASP A 297 11.38 11.57 -21.37
C ASP A 297 12.63 11.86 -22.21
N VAL A 298 13.06 10.91 -23.05
CA VAL A 298 14.35 10.96 -23.76
C VAL A 298 14.19 11.17 -25.28
N GLU A 299 12.99 11.52 -25.76
CA GLU A 299 12.69 11.80 -27.17
C GLU A 299 13.54 12.94 -27.82
N GLY A 300 14.32 13.69 -27.02
CA GLY A 300 15.22 14.72 -27.50
C GLY A 300 16.59 14.21 -27.99
N GLY A 301 16.64 13.68 -29.22
CA GLY A 301 17.85 13.57 -30.06
C GLY A 301 18.86 12.47 -29.69
N PRO A 302 19.31 11.63 -30.65
CA PRO A 302 20.13 10.43 -30.39
C PRO A 302 21.58 10.70 -29.92
N LEU A 303 22.07 11.94 -29.99
CA LEU A 303 23.49 12.27 -29.75
C LEU A 303 23.87 12.30 -28.26
N ASP A 304 22.90 12.49 -27.34
CA ASP A 304 23.16 12.66 -25.90
C ASP A 304 22.49 11.59 -25.01
N LEU A 305 21.94 10.52 -25.61
CA LEU A 305 21.19 9.49 -24.90
C LEU A 305 21.95 8.93 -23.68
N GLY A 306 23.21 8.52 -23.87
CA GLY A 306 24.01 7.95 -22.78
C GLY A 306 24.32 8.94 -21.65
N ARG A 307 24.52 10.24 -21.96
CA ARG A 307 24.78 11.26 -20.92
C ARG A 307 23.49 11.61 -20.16
N LYS A 308 22.37 11.73 -20.87
CA LYS A 308 21.05 11.99 -20.27
C LYS A 308 20.61 10.85 -19.36
N LEU A 309 20.82 9.60 -19.77
CA LEU A 309 20.56 8.43 -18.92
C LEU A 309 21.45 8.46 -17.67
N ALA A 310 22.74 8.71 -17.80
CA ALA A 310 23.64 8.82 -16.65
C ALA A 310 23.26 9.95 -15.67
N GLU A 311 22.85 11.12 -16.18
CA GLU A 311 22.35 12.23 -15.37
C GLU A 311 21.04 11.87 -14.65
N ARG A 312 20.12 11.18 -15.33
CA ARG A 312 18.86 10.70 -14.74
C ARG A 312 19.09 9.64 -13.67
N ARG A 313 19.97 8.67 -13.93
CA ARG A 313 20.37 7.65 -12.94
C ARG A 313 20.95 8.31 -11.69
N HIS A 314 21.84 9.28 -11.89
CA HIS A 314 22.38 10.07 -10.79
C HIS A 314 21.26 10.82 -10.04
N ALA A 315 20.38 11.51 -10.74
CA ALA A 315 19.28 12.25 -10.13
C ALA A 315 18.28 11.33 -9.39
N ALA A 316 18.01 10.13 -9.90
CA ALA A 316 17.12 9.14 -9.30
C ALA A 316 17.66 8.58 -7.97
N ALA A 317 18.98 8.64 -7.76
CA ALA A 317 19.59 8.30 -6.48
C ALA A 317 19.34 9.35 -5.38
N PHE A 318 18.80 10.53 -5.72
CA PHE A 318 18.52 11.60 -4.78
C PHE A 318 17.04 11.97 -4.75
N ARG A 319 16.56 12.28 -3.55
CA ARG A 319 15.29 12.95 -3.36
C ARG A 319 15.51 14.46 -3.41
N THR A 320 14.72 15.17 -4.22
CA THR A 320 14.71 16.62 -4.19
C THR A 320 14.10 17.11 -2.88
N VAL A 321 14.77 18.06 -2.23
CA VAL A 321 14.28 18.75 -1.03
C VAL A 321 14.13 20.21 -1.39
N ALA A 322 12.97 20.80 -1.07
CA ALA A 322 12.72 22.20 -1.32
C ALA A 322 13.76 23.06 -0.57
N SER A 323 14.42 23.98 -1.25
CA SER A 323 15.47 24.83 -0.68
C SER A 323 14.94 26.04 0.10
N GLY A 324 13.61 26.21 0.19
CA GLY A 324 12.95 27.36 0.80
C GLY A 324 12.33 28.28 -0.25
N THR A 325 11.91 29.47 0.18
CA THR A 325 11.28 30.49 -0.65
C THR A 325 12.26 31.65 -0.88
N LEU A 326 12.42 32.06 -2.14
CA LEU A 326 13.18 33.25 -2.50
C LEU A 326 12.27 34.27 -3.15
N TRP A 327 12.22 35.47 -2.58
CA TRP A 327 11.48 36.60 -3.14
C TRP A 327 12.35 37.30 -4.18
N THR A 328 11.78 37.46 -5.38
CA THR A 328 12.40 38.19 -6.49
C THR A 328 11.47 39.28 -6.98
N LEU A 329 12.02 40.42 -7.40
CA LEU A 329 11.25 41.45 -8.08
C LEU A 329 11.16 41.14 -9.57
N ARG A 330 9.93 41.15 -10.08
CA ARG A 330 9.67 41.03 -11.51
C ARG A 330 8.81 42.20 -11.95
N ARG A 331 9.13 42.76 -13.11
CA ARG A 331 8.31 43.79 -13.73
C ARG A 331 6.94 43.23 -14.14
N GLN A 332 5.90 44.06 -14.03
CA GLN A 332 4.53 43.69 -14.38
C GLN A 332 4.20 43.95 -15.86
N ASP A 333 5.00 44.74 -16.59
CA ASP A 333 4.79 45.05 -18.01
C ASP A 333 5.27 43.93 -18.96
N GLY A 334 4.55 43.75 -20.08
CA GLY A 334 4.89 42.79 -21.14
C GLY A 334 6.15 43.17 -21.93
N PRO A 335 6.69 42.28 -22.78
CA PRO A 335 7.94 42.51 -23.52
C PRO A 335 7.86 43.77 -24.41
N ALA A 336 8.97 44.51 -24.50
CA ALA A 336 9.00 45.75 -25.29
C ALA A 336 8.97 45.45 -26.79
N PRO A 337 8.19 46.22 -27.58
CA PRO A 337 8.06 45.95 -29.01
C PRO A 337 9.33 46.30 -29.81
N THR A 338 10.22 47.16 -29.30
CA THR A 338 11.45 47.58 -30.02
C THR A 338 12.75 47.27 -29.25
N PRO A 339 13.89 47.06 -29.95
CA PRO A 339 15.19 46.85 -29.32
C PRO A 339 15.68 48.01 -28.44
N GLU A 340 15.46 49.27 -28.86
CA GLU A 340 15.87 50.44 -28.07
C GLU A 340 15.06 50.57 -26.78
N GLN A 341 13.76 50.25 -26.82
CA GLN A 341 12.92 50.20 -25.62
C GLN A 341 13.32 49.03 -24.71
N ARG A 342 13.78 47.89 -25.25
CA ARG A 342 14.35 46.80 -24.45
C ARG A 342 15.63 47.24 -23.74
N GLN A 343 16.57 47.88 -24.44
CA GLN A 343 17.80 48.39 -23.83
C GLN A 343 17.57 49.50 -22.80
N ALA A 344 16.63 50.42 -23.05
CA ALA A 344 16.25 51.43 -22.07
C ALA A 344 15.58 50.80 -20.84
N ARG A 345 14.83 49.70 -21.03
CA ARG A 345 14.22 48.93 -19.93
C ARG A 345 15.24 48.17 -19.10
N GLU A 346 16.27 47.59 -19.70
CA GLU A 346 17.36 46.90 -19.00
C GLU A 346 18.25 47.86 -18.18
N ARG A 347 18.25 49.16 -18.52
CA ARG A 347 18.99 50.20 -17.77
C ARG A 347 18.26 50.74 -16.54
N LEU A 348 16.98 50.41 -16.35
CA LEU A 348 16.24 50.80 -15.14
C LEU A 348 16.73 49.96 -13.96
N ALA A 349 17.54 50.59 -13.11
CA ALA A 349 17.98 49.99 -11.85
C ALA A 349 16.88 50.13 -10.80
N VAL A 350 16.71 49.08 -9.98
CA VAL A 350 15.89 49.14 -8.76
C VAL A 350 16.59 50.11 -7.79
N PRO A 351 15.86 51.07 -7.18
CA PRO A 351 16.45 51.95 -6.18
C PRO A 351 17.09 51.14 -5.04
N GLU A 352 18.24 51.60 -4.54
CA GLU A 352 19.00 50.92 -3.48
C GLU A 352 18.13 50.60 -2.25
N ALA A 353 17.27 51.54 -1.83
CA ALA A 353 16.34 51.34 -0.72
C ALA A 353 15.36 50.16 -0.93
N VAL A 354 14.90 49.92 -2.16
CA VAL A 354 14.00 48.79 -2.48
C VAL A 354 14.81 47.48 -2.53
N SER A 355 16.04 47.53 -3.04
CA SER A 355 16.97 46.38 -3.01
C SER A 355 17.32 45.96 -1.58
N ASP A 356 17.55 46.91 -0.68
CA ASP A 356 17.82 46.63 0.74
C ASP A 356 16.62 46.00 1.44
N LEU A 357 15.41 46.51 1.18
CA LEU A 357 14.18 45.93 1.71
C LEU A 357 13.92 44.50 1.17
N LEU A 358 14.23 44.25 -0.11
CA LEU A 358 14.16 42.90 -0.68
C LEU A 358 15.17 41.95 -0.01
N ASN A 359 16.38 42.43 0.28
CA ASN A 359 17.39 41.64 0.99
C ASN A 359 16.94 41.33 2.43
N LEU A 360 16.37 42.31 3.13
CA LEU A 360 15.79 42.12 4.46
C LEU A 360 14.62 41.11 4.44
N LEU A 361 13.76 41.19 3.43
CA LEU A 361 12.67 40.23 3.23
C LEU A 361 13.20 38.82 3.01
N ASN A 362 14.20 38.66 2.13
CA ASN A 362 14.81 37.36 1.85
C ASN A 362 15.56 36.78 3.07
N ALA A 363 16.23 37.63 3.85
CA ALA A 363 16.85 37.21 5.10
C ALA A 363 15.79 36.74 6.12
N ALA A 364 14.69 37.50 6.28
CA ALA A 364 13.58 37.10 7.14
C ALA A 364 12.89 35.81 6.66
N GLN A 365 12.73 35.63 5.35
CA GLN A 365 12.18 34.40 4.76
C GLN A 365 13.09 33.21 5.03
N SER A 366 14.41 33.36 4.82
CA SER A 366 15.39 32.31 5.12
C SER A 366 15.40 31.93 6.61
N ASP A 367 15.23 32.89 7.53
CA ASP A 367 15.11 32.62 8.97
C ASP A 367 13.85 31.77 9.27
N VAL A 368 12.71 32.11 8.67
CA VAL A 368 11.43 31.38 8.84
C VAL A 368 11.52 29.98 8.25
N ASP A 369 12.08 29.84 7.05
CA ASP A 369 12.25 28.54 6.40
C ASP A 369 13.13 27.64 7.27
N ALA A 370 14.29 28.14 7.72
CA ALA A 370 15.20 27.39 8.59
C ALA A 370 14.54 26.97 9.91
N ALA A 371 13.74 27.84 10.53
CA ALA A 371 12.98 27.51 11.73
C ALA A 371 11.93 26.42 11.47
N THR A 372 11.22 26.50 10.34
CA THR A 372 10.22 25.52 9.93
C THR A 372 10.85 24.13 9.69
N TRP A 373 11.97 24.08 8.98
CA TRP A 373 12.75 22.86 8.77
C TRP A 373 13.24 22.26 10.09
N LEU A 374 13.75 23.09 11.00
CA LEU A 374 14.19 22.64 12.32
C LEU A 374 13.03 22.05 13.13
N GLN A 375 11.85 22.67 13.11
CA GLN A 375 10.68 22.15 13.80
C GLN A 375 10.21 20.80 13.22
N ALA A 376 10.18 20.68 11.89
CA ALA A 376 9.85 19.41 11.24
C ALA A 376 10.83 18.30 11.67
N GLY A 377 12.14 18.56 11.60
CA GLY A 377 13.16 17.60 12.04
C GLY A 377 13.10 17.28 13.53
N LEU A 378 12.77 18.24 14.40
CA LEU A 378 12.57 17.99 15.83
C LEU A 378 11.33 17.12 16.09
N ARG A 379 10.24 17.30 15.35
CA ARG A 379 9.03 16.47 15.46
C ARG A 379 9.30 15.03 15.03
N GLU A 380 9.97 14.84 13.89
CA GLU A 380 10.39 13.52 13.41
C GLU A 380 11.30 12.82 14.42
N ARG A 381 12.33 13.53 14.89
CA ARG A 381 13.25 12.99 15.90
C ARG A 381 12.52 12.63 17.19
N LEU A 382 11.59 13.47 17.66
CA LEU A 382 10.81 13.21 18.86
C LEU A 382 9.96 11.94 18.70
N PHE A 383 9.36 11.72 17.54
CA PHE A 383 8.62 10.50 17.24
C PHE A 383 9.53 9.26 17.27
N THR A 384 10.70 9.33 16.62
CA THR A 384 11.68 8.23 16.67
C THR A 384 12.16 7.95 18.09
N ASP A 385 12.46 9.00 18.87
CA ASP A 385 12.93 8.87 20.25
C ASP A 385 11.81 8.32 21.16
N TRP A 386 10.54 8.68 20.92
CA TRP A 386 9.37 8.09 21.60
C TRP A 386 9.23 6.59 21.31
N TYR A 387 9.38 6.19 20.05
CA TYR A 387 9.36 4.77 19.69
C TYR A 387 10.51 4.01 20.38
N ARG A 388 11.74 4.57 20.38
CA ARG A 388 12.88 3.98 21.11
C ARG A 388 12.62 3.87 22.62
N TYR A 389 11.96 4.88 23.21
CA TYR A 389 11.55 4.81 24.61
C TYR A 389 10.61 3.62 24.87
N LEU A 390 9.65 3.34 23.98
CA LEU A 390 8.78 2.18 24.13
C LEU A 390 9.57 0.87 24.09
N LEU A 391 10.60 0.76 23.24
CA LEU A 391 11.50 -0.40 23.26
C LEU A 391 12.31 -0.49 24.56
N CYS A 392 12.69 0.63 25.17
CA CYS A 392 13.38 0.61 26.47
C CYS A 392 12.43 0.19 27.60
N ALA A 393 11.20 0.73 27.61
CA ALA A 393 10.19 0.44 28.62
C ALA A 393 9.64 -0.99 28.53
N TYR A 394 9.61 -1.55 27.32
CA TYR A 394 9.16 -2.92 27.02
C TYR A 394 10.21 -3.66 26.19
N PRO A 395 11.38 -3.95 26.77
CA PRO A 395 12.48 -4.53 26.03
C PRO A 395 12.20 -6.01 25.70
N PRO A 396 12.59 -6.48 24.51
CA PRO A 396 12.50 -7.91 24.19
C PRO A 396 13.27 -8.74 25.22
N GLU A 397 12.75 -9.91 25.60
CA GLU A 397 13.29 -10.73 26.68
C GLU A 397 14.77 -11.09 26.50
N THR A 398 15.24 -11.22 25.26
CA THR A 398 16.59 -11.64 24.90
C THR A 398 17.66 -10.54 25.00
N VAL A 399 17.26 -9.26 25.08
CA VAL A 399 18.18 -8.12 24.97
C VAL A 399 17.94 -7.04 26.02
N ARG A 400 17.21 -7.37 27.10
CA ARG A 400 16.82 -6.42 28.16
C ARG A 400 17.97 -5.59 28.74
N GLU A 401 19.15 -6.19 28.93
CA GLU A 401 20.32 -5.51 29.48
C GLU A 401 21.03 -4.58 28.48
N SER A 402 20.65 -4.63 27.20
CA SER A 402 21.25 -3.80 26.14
C SER A 402 20.54 -2.45 25.95
N TYR A 403 19.40 -2.22 26.61
CA TYR A 403 18.64 -0.98 26.51
C TYR A 403 19.01 -0.01 27.65
N PRO A 404 19.04 1.32 27.37
CA PRO A 404 19.15 2.34 28.40
C PRO A 404 18.01 2.28 29.42
N ASP A 405 18.24 2.87 30.61
CA ASP A 405 17.19 3.02 31.63
C ASP A 405 16.00 3.84 31.05
N PRO A 406 14.77 3.28 31.06
CA PRO A 406 13.58 3.97 30.56
C PRO A 406 13.35 5.35 31.21
N ASP A 407 13.70 5.52 32.48
CA ASP A 407 13.51 6.79 33.19
C ASP A 407 14.46 7.88 32.67
N GLU A 408 15.69 7.52 32.32
CA GLU A 408 16.66 8.43 31.69
C GLU A 408 16.18 8.85 30.30
N VAL A 409 15.68 7.90 29.51
CA VAL A 409 15.13 8.18 28.17
C VAL A 409 13.87 9.07 28.29
N ALA A 410 12.98 8.80 29.24
CA ALA A 410 11.81 9.63 29.51
C ALA A 410 12.19 11.06 29.89
N PHE A 411 13.22 11.24 30.73
CA PHE A 411 13.74 12.56 31.08
C PHE A 411 14.27 13.31 29.85
N TYR A 412 15.04 12.63 29.00
CA TYR A 412 15.52 13.20 27.74
C TYR A 412 14.37 13.62 26.82
N LEU A 413 13.32 12.80 26.68
CA LEU A 413 12.14 13.11 25.87
C LEU A 413 11.41 14.36 26.36
N ARG A 414 11.19 14.50 27.67
CA ARG A 414 10.57 15.70 28.26
C ARG A 414 11.35 16.96 27.90
N ARG A 415 12.69 16.90 27.92
CA ARG A 415 13.55 18.01 27.51
C ARG A 415 13.42 18.34 26.02
N GLN A 416 13.30 17.34 25.15
CA GLN A 416 13.08 17.57 23.71
C GLN A 416 11.70 18.19 23.44
N ILE A 417 10.65 17.78 24.15
CA ILE A 417 9.31 18.38 24.06
C ILE A 417 9.38 19.87 24.42
N SER A 418 10.03 20.23 25.54
CA SER A 418 10.20 21.63 25.93
C SER A 418 11.04 22.43 24.91
N ARG A 419 12.04 21.81 24.28
CA ARG A 419 12.81 22.44 23.20
C ARG A 419 11.93 22.72 21.98
N LEU A 420 11.12 21.75 21.54
CA LEU A 420 10.21 21.92 20.41
C LEU A 420 9.23 23.07 20.65
N GLY A 421 8.70 23.21 21.87
CA GLY A 421 7.85 24.35 22.25
C GLY A 421 8.55 25.70 22.07
N ARG A 422 9.77 25.85 22.58
CA ARG A 422 10.56 27.09 22.44
C ARG A 422 10.90 27.44 21.00
N GLU A 423 11.24 26.44 20.17
CA GLU A 423 11.47 26.69 18.73
C GLU A 423 10.18 27.08 18.01
N GLY A 424 9.02 26.62 18.47
CA GLY A 424 7.72 27.08 17.95
C GLY A 424 7.41 28.54 18.28
N GLU A 425 7.69 28.98 19.50
CA GLU A 425 7.58 30.39 19.86
C GLU A 425 8.52 31.27 19.02
N ARG A 426 9.75 30.80 18.81
CA ARG A 426 10.74 31.48 17.95
C ARG A 426 10.27 31.56 16.50
N ALA A 427 9.75 30.48 15.93
CA ALA A 427 9.23 30.46 14.56
C ALA A 427 8.07 31.46 14.40
N ALA A 428 7.19 31.57 15.39
CA ALA A 428 6.10 32.54 15.38
C ALA A 428 6.60 34.00 15.40
N GLU A 429 7.67 34.29 16.16
CA GLU A 429 8.31 35.61 16.16
C GLU A 429 8.97 35.93 14.80
N LEU A 430 9.68 34.97 14.21
CA LEU A 430 10.27 35.13 12.87
C LEU A 430 9.19 35.36 11.81
N GLY A 431 8.05 34.68 11.92
CA GLY A 431 6.89 34.91 11.04
C GLY A 431 6.37 36.34 11.12
N ARG A 432 6.31 36.94 12.33
CA ARG A 432 5.95 38.36 12.49
C ARG A 432 6.95 39.29 11.81
N ARG A 433 8.26 39.01 11.94
CA ARG A 433 9.33 39.77 11.27
C ARG A 433 9.22 39.69 9.74
N LEU A 434 8.92 38.52 9.20
CA LEU A 434 8.69 38.33 7.77
C LEU A 434 7.50 39.16 7.26
N THR A 435 6.37 39.13 7.98
CA THR A 435 5.19 39.94 7.63
C THR A 435 5.49 41.44 7.66
N ALA A 436 6.26 41.91 8.65
CA ALA A 436 6.68 43.31 8.72
C ALA A 436 7.59 43.69 7.54
N ALA A 437 8.62 42.90 7.25
CA ALA A 437 9.53 43.14 6.13
C ALA A 437 8.79 43.13 4.78
N ARG A 438 7.76 42.29 4.65
CA ARG A 438 6.91 42.24 3.46
C ARG A 438 6.10 43.53 3.31
N ALA A 439 5.47 43.99 4.39
CA ALA A 439 4.69 45.23 4.38
C ALA A 439 5.55 46.45 4.04
N ASP A 440 6.79 46.53 4.56
CA ASP A 440 7.71 47.61 4.26
C ASP A 440 8.12 47.63 2.78
N LEU A 441 8.38 46.45 2.19
CA LEU A 441 8.69 46.33 0.76
C LEU A 441 7.48 46.71 -0.11
N ASP A 442 6.28 46.24 0.24
CA ASP A 442 5.06 46.55 -0.51
C ASP A 442 4.79 48.07 -0.51
N ALA A 443 4.93 48.74 0.64
CA ALA A 443 4.80 50.20 0.74
C ALA A 443 5.84 50.95 -0.11
N ALA A 444 7.09 50.47 -0.16
CA ALA A 444 8.14 51.06 -0.99
C ALA A 444 7.86 50.87 -2.49
N LEU A 445 7.31 49.72 -2.88
CA LEU A 445 6.92 49.44 -4.27
C LEU A 445 5.71 50.28 -4.70
N GLU A 446 4.73 50.50 -3.82
CA GLU A 446 3.61 51.41 -4.09
C GLU A 446 4.09 52.84 -4.35
N SER A 447 5.02 53.35 -3.54
CA SER A 447 5.63 54.67 -3.76
C SER A 447 6.49 54.75 -5.03
N LEU A 448 7.01 53.62 -5.53
CA LEU A 448 7.79 53.57 -6.77
C LEU A 448 6.88 53.52 -8.02
N ASN A 449 5.70 52.92 -7.88
CA ASN A 449 4.74 52.72 -8.97
C ASN A 449 3.70 53.84 -9.10
N GLY A 450 3.42 54.59 -8.02
CA GLY A 450 2.59 55.78 -8.01
C GLY A 450 3.36 57.03 -8.42
#